data_AF-A0A8E2A2Q2-F1
#
_entry.id   AF-A0A8E2A2Q2-F1
#
_cell.length_a   1.000
_cell.length_b   1.000
_cell.length_c   1.000
_cell.angle_alpha   90.00
_cell.angle_beta   90.00
_cell.angle_gamma   90.00
#
_symmetry.space_group_name_H-M   'P 1'
#
loop_
_entity.id
_entity.type
_entity.pdbx_description
1 polymer ?
#
loop_
_entity_poly.entity_id
_entity_poly.type
_entity_poly.pdbx_seq_one_letter_code
_entity_poly.pdbx_strand_id
1 'polypeptide(L)'
;MKKYIFILLATVLAWTSCNDDFLEKYPVESLTEATAFSTYGNFKTYAWSLYGVFNNANILRKVGSYGLDGYYVGDIYSGYLTRKGTSSYNPYAFQTVTDASSGNGWDFSYVRSVNLMLDNVDKSAMSASEKEHWRSVGYFFRSFYYAELIARFGDVPWINKVVSDSDTDLIYGPRTPRKEVADSLLANLQYAETHIKTAGDGPNTINIHCVRALISRFCLFEGTWRKYHELGDYEKYLAECARASEALMLNFPTVHKDWGEVFTSPDLSSVSGIILYKEYMTDVLTAWHSHYERTSSHTVEMPQSTVDLYLCKDGKPISTSGLYSGDKTPYATFRNRDHRLLETVVPPYKLSANSTTTAWDYPADPAYREYLDIMGVTKVIANPGEAGKHKVMPLMNWSGSIVLSFPNLTTKSSQQFLSCRGGYYVYKNYTTWDLNYNNGQTNTADKPLFKIEEVLLNYAEAKYELGAFDQTIADKTINKLRPRAKIANMIVSEINEMFDPQRDPSVNPVLWEIRRERIIELMGEGFGFYDIRRWKKAPWFVNKQQYGMWASKAEVGSGKLVNLNTKMADATLTEGYIYLFNDPVIDGKGWLDKYYLYMIPTNNIELNPQLKQNPGW
;
A
#
# COMPACT_ATOMS: atom_id res chain seq x y z
N MET A 1 -83.58 21.71 26.17
CA MET A 1 -82.49 22.61 25.70
C MET A 1 -81.16 22.40 26.44
N LYS A 2 -80.71 21.16 26.68
CA LYS A 2 -79.36 20.86 27.20
C LYS A 2 -78.58 19.79 26.42
N LYS A 3 -79.20 19.15 25.41
CA LYS A 3 -78.55 18.13 24.55
C LYS A 3 -78.05 18.64 23.19
N TYR A 4 -78.45 19.84 22.76
CA TYR A 4 -78.01 20.41 21.47
C TYR A 4 -76.81 21.35 21.57
N ILE A 5 -76.40 21.75 22.79
CA ILE A 5 -75.20 22.59 22.99
C ILE A 5 -73.90 21.75 22.95
N PHE A 6 -73.97 20.47 23.31
CA PHE A 6 -72.80 19.58 23.27
C PHE A 6 -72.43 19.08 21.86
N ILE A 7 -73.40 19.05 20.93
CA ILE A 7 -73.15 18.64 19.54
C ILE A 7 -72.54 19.80 18.73
N LEU A 8 -72.85 21.06 19.09
CA LEU A 8 -72.25 22.23 18.46
C LEU A 8 -70.82 22.52 18.95
N LEU A 9 -70.46 22.11 20.18
CA LEU A 9 -69.08 22.25 20.68
C LEU A 9 -68.13 21.17 20.14
N ALA A 10 -68.65 19.99 19.80
CA ALA A 10 -67.86 18.88 19.23
C ALA A 10 -67.55 19.06 17.73
N THR A 11 -68.31 19.90 17.02
CA THR A 11 -68.11 20.17 15.59
C THR A 11 -67.15 21.32 15.30
N VAL A 12 -66.90 22.21 16.26
CA VAL A 12 -65.92 23.32 16.12
C VAL A 12 -64.47 22.87 16.41
N LEU A 13 -64.27 21.74 17.10
CA LEU A 13 -62.94 21.14 17.35
C LEU A 13 -62.44 20.20 16.25
N ALA A 14 -63.24 19.94 15.21
CA ALA A 14 -62.87 19.07 14.10
C ALA A 14 -62.22 19.80 12.91
N TRP A 15 -62.06 21.13 12.99
CA TRP A 15 -61.56 21.97 11.88
C TRP A 15 -60.23 22.68 12.18
N THR A 16 -59.48 22.23 13.18
CA THR A 16 -58.02 22.44 13.16
C THR A 16 -57.41 21.29 12.38
N SER A 17 -57.31 21.44 11.06
CA SER A 17 -56.41 20.61 10.28
C SER A 17 -55.06 20.63 10.99
N CYS A 18 -54.49 19.46 11.25
CA CYS A 18 -53.06 19.38 11.52
C CYS A 18 -52.38 20.12 10.37
N ASN A 19 -51.75 21.25 10.68
CA ASN A 19 -50.82 21.85 9.75
C ASN A 19 -49.64 20.87 9.71
N ASP A 20 -49.46 20.15 8.60
CA ASP A 20 -48.40 19.16 8.45
C ASP A 20 -47.00 19.79 8.67
N ASP A 21 -46.88 21.13 8.53
CA ASP A 21 -45.69 21.92 8.85
C ASP A 21 -45.26 21.88 10.33
N PHE A 22 -46.14 21.48 11.28
CA PHE A 22 -45.77 21.37 12.69
C PHE A 22 -45.19 20.00 13.06
N LEU A 23 -45.55 18.95 12.33
CA LEU A 23 -45.09 17.57 12.55
C LEU A 23 -43.88 17.21 11.68
N GLU A 24 -43.65 17.89 10.55
CA GLU A 24 -42.41 17.80 9.78
C GLU A 24 -41.35 18.82 10.24
N LYS A 25 -40.87 18.66 11.48
CA LYS A 25 -39.62 19.32 11.90
C LYS A 25 -38.43 18.42 11.58
N TYR A 26 -37.85 18.57 10.39
CA TYR A 26 -36.52 18.06 10.13
C TYR A 26 -35.50 18.85 10.99
N PRO A 27 -34.53 18.19 11.63
CA PRO A 27 -33.45 18.90 12.30
C PRO A 27 -32.78 19.86 11.31
N VAL A 28 -32.69 21.15 11.68
CA VAL A 28 -32.07 22.21 10.85
C VAL A 28 -30.58 21.92 10.56
N GLU A 29 -30.00 20.96 11.28
CA GLU A 29 -28.61 20.50 11.14
C GLU A 29 -28.47 19.10 10.51
N SER A 30 -29.57 18.40 10.17
CA SER A 30 -29.48 17.09 9.51
C SER A 30 -29.70 17.21 8.00
N LEU A 31 -28.71 16.79 7.21
CA LEU A 31 -28.86 16.56 5.77
C LEU A 31 -29.87 15.42 5.55
N THR A 32 -31.10 15.74 5.17
CA THR A 32 -32.07 14.76 4.65
C THR A 32 -31.71 14.41 3.21
N GLU A 33 -32.08 13.23 2.69
CA GLU A 33 -31.84 12.88 1.27
C GLU A 33 -32.41 13.95 0.31
N ALA A 34 -33.53 14.58 0.69
CA ALA A 34 -34.18 15.67 -0.04
C ALA A 34 -33.36 16.98 -0.11
N THR A 35 -32.47 17.22 0.86
CA THR A 35 -31.63 18.44 0.91
C THR A 35 -30.15 18.16 0.63
N ALA A 36 -29.71 16.91 0.73
CA ALA A 36 -28.33 16.48 0.57
C ALA A 36 -27.83 16.46 -0.88
N PHE A 37 -28.72 16.48 -1.87
CA PHE A 37 -28.35 16.37 -3.29
C PHE A 37 -29.05 17.40 -4.19
N SER A 38 -29.15 18.65 -3.72
CA SER A 38 -29.77 19.73 -4.48
C SER A 38 -28.75 20.59 -5.23
N THR A 39 -27.68 21.02 -4.54
CA THR A 39 -26.71 22.00 -5.06
C THR A 39 -25.30 21.43 -5.19
N TYR A 40 -24.45 22.11 -5.97
CA TYR A 40 -23.02 21.79 -6.10
C TYR A 40 -22.31 21.62 -4.75
N GLY A 41 -22.58 22.54 -3.81
CA GLY A 41 -21.99 22.50 -2.47
C GLY A 41 -22.40 21.27 -1.66
N ASN A 42 -23.64 20.79 -1.82
CA ASN A 42 -24.08 19.57 -1.13
C ASN A 42 -23.38 18.33 -1.67
N PHE A 43 -23.26 18.20 -3.01
CA PHE A 43 -22.48 17.12 -3.63
C PHE A 43 -21.02 17.13 -3.18
N LYS A 44 -20.41 18.32 -3.10
CA LYS A 44 -19.03 18.49 -2.61
C LYS A 44 -18.86 17.98 -1.18
N THR A 45 -19.73 18.43 -0.27
CA THR A 45 -19.69 17.99 1.12
C THR A 45 -19.90 16.48 1.25
N TYR A 46 -20.84 15.91 0.47
CA TYR A 46 -21.06 14.47 0.45
C TYR A 46 -19.82 13.71 -0.05
N ALA A 47 -19.22 14.17 -1.15
CA ALA A 47 -18.06 13.52 -1.77
C ALA A 47 -16.83 13.48 -0.86
N TRP A 48 -16.67 14.40 0.09
CA TRP A 48 -15.62 14.33 1.12
C TRP A 48 -15.67 13.04 1.93
N SER A 49 -16.86 12.53 2.24
CA SER A 49 -17.00 11.24 2.93
C SER A 49 -16.46 10.07 2.11
N LEU A 50 -16.49 10.16 0.77
CA LEU A 50 -16.05 9.09 -0.13
C LEU A 50 -14.53 8.92 -0.12
N TYR A 51 -13.74 9.93 0.23
CA TYR A 51 -12.28 9.80 0.41
C TYR A 51 -11.91 8.81 1.53
N GLY A 52 -12.85 8.46 2.40
CA GLY A 52 -12.69 7.40 3.39
C GLY A 52 -12.23 6.05 2.81
N VAL A 53 -12.41 5.83 1.51
CA VAL A 53 -11.93 4.62 0.81
C VAL A 53 -10.42 4.39 0.97
N PHE A 54 -9.62 5.46 1.03
CA PHE A 54 -8.16 5.36 1.19
C PHE A 54 -7.72 4.87 2.58
N ASN A 55 -8.67 4.78 3.53
CA ASN A 55 -8.49 4.21 4.87
C ASN A 55 -9.31 2.93 5.09
N ASN A 56 -9.99 2.41 4.06
CA ASN A 56 -10.83 1.23 4.21
C ASN A 56 -9.97 0.01 4.63
N ALA A 57 -10.35 -0.62 5.75
CA ALA A 57 -9.59 -1.70 6.36
C ALA A 57 -9.42 -2.94 5.45
N ASN A 58 -10.33 -3.14 4.49
CA ASN A 58 -10.31 -4.26 3.55
C ASN A 58 -9.30 -4.08 2.41
N ILE A 59 -8.70 -2.89 2.26
CA ILE A 59 -7.74 -2.56 1.19
C ILE A 59 -6.33 -2.68 1.74
N LEU A 60 -5.48 -3.47 1.08
CA LEU A 60 -4.10 -3.69 1.54
C LEU A 60 -3.18 -2.49 1.28
N ARG A 61 -3.54 -1.60 0.35
CA ARG A 61 -2.84 -0.31 0.10
C ARG A 61 -3.33 0.85 0.97
N LYS A 62 -4.13 0.59 2.02
CA LYS A 62 -4.65 1.65 2.89
C LYS A 62 -3.51 2.37 3.60
N VAL A 63 -3.54 3.71 3.62
CA VAL A 63 -2.55 4.50 4.36
C VAL A 63 -2.74 4.33 5.88
N GLY A 64 -4.00 4.41 6.35
CA GLY A 64 -4.34 4.21 7.75
C GLY A 64 -3.71 5.26 8.68
N SER A 65 -3.30 4.83 9.88
CA SER A 65 -2.60 5.68 10.88
C SER A 65 -1.15 5.23 11.12
N TYR A 66 -0.72 4.09 10.58
CA TYR A 66 0.62 3.53 10.73
C TYR A 66 0.87 2.43 9.67
N GLY A 67 2.14 2.16 9.35
CA GLY A 67 2.50 1.21 8.29
C GLY A 67 2.27 -0.27 8.62
N LEU A 68 2.56 -0.73 9.84
CA LEU A 68 2.71 -2.17 10.16
C LEU A 68 1.45 -3.04 10.00
N ASP A 69 0.26 -2.51 10.30
CA ASP A 69 -1.05 -3.13 9.98
C ASP A 69 -1.81 -2.36 8.88
N GLY A 70 -1.16 -1.35 8.31
CA GLY A 70 -1.60 -0.62 7.14
C GLY A 70 -1.02 -1.24 5.87
N TYR A 71 -0.36 -0.40 5.07
CA TYR A 71 0.15 -0.76 3.76
C TYR A 71 1.33 -1.73 3.77
N TYR A 72 2.01 -1.97 4.90
CA TYR A 72 3.03 -3.04 4.95
C TYR A 72 2.43 -4.45 4.86
N VAL A 73 1.15 -4.63 5.16
CA VAL A 73 0.50 -5.96 5.17
C VAL A 73 0.54 -6.62 3.80
N GLY A 74 0.33 -5.85 2.72
CA GLY A 74 0.45 -6.38 1.35
C GLY A 74 1.84 -6.94 1.07
N ASP A 75 2.89 -6.28 1.54
CA ASP A 75 4.27 -6.72 1.30
C ASP A 75 4.65 -7.90 2.22
N ILE A 76 4.08 -7.95 3.44
CA ILE A 76 4.21 -9.11 4.33
C ILE A 76 3.56 -10.35 3.73
N TYR A 77 2.33 -10.23 3.22
CA TYR A 77 1.61 -11.35 2.59
C TYR A 77 2.31 -11.84 1.32
N SER A 78 3.02 -10.97 0.61
CA SER A 78 3.83 -11.37 -0.53
C SER A 78 5.15 -12.05 -0.17
N GLY A 79 5.56 -12.01 1.10
CA GLY A 79 6.85 -12.51 1.57
C GLY A 79 8.00 -11.53 1.36
N TYR A 80 7.74 -10.32 0.84
CA TYR A 80 8.74 -9.26 0.69
C TYR A 80 9.20 -8.73 2.04
N LEU A 81 8.28 -8.63 2.99
CA LEU A 81 8.53 -8.26 4.38
C LEU A 81 8.14 -9.39 5.33
N THR A 82 8.63 -9.33 6.56
CA THR A 82 8.36 -10.28 7.65
C THR A 82 7.92 -9.56 8.91
N ARG A 83 7.44 -10.34 9.89
CA ARG A 83 7.14 -9.85 11.23
C ARG A 83 8.06 -10.47 12.29
N LYS A 84 8.44 -9.64 13.24
CA LYS A 84 9.14 -9.97 14.48
C LYS A 84 8.19 -10.74 15.39
N GLY A 85 8.39 -12.05 15.46
CA GLY A 85 7.67 -12.94 16.37
C GLY A 85 7.95 -14.40 16.01
N THR A 86 7.87 -15.31 16.99
CA THR A 86 8.12 -16.74 16.74
C THR A 86 6.97 -17.43 16.00
N SER A 87 5.75 -16.89 16.13
CA SER A 87 4.54 -17.39 15.47
C SER A 87 4.03 -16.45 14.37
N SER A 88 4.85 -15.49 13.94
CA SER A 88 4.48 -14.46 12.95
C SER A 88 4.87 -14.85 11.53
N TYR A 89 4.79 -16.15 11.22
CA TYR A 89 5.03 -16.69 9.89
C TYR A 89 4.02 -16.15 8.88
N ASN A 90 4.36 -16.18 7.59
CA ASN A 90 3.43 -15.77 6.54
C ASN A 90 2.21 -16.72 6.53
N PRO A 91 0.97 -16.21 6.69
CA PRO A 91 -0.21 -17.06 6.84
C PRO A 91 -0.55 -17.83 5.56
N TYR A 92 -0.20 -17.30 4.38
CA TYR A 92 -0.41 -17.98 3.10
C TYR A 92 0.63 -19.08 2.87
N ALA A 93 1.87 -18.89 3.33
CA ALA A 93 2.92 -19.90 3.23
C ALA A 93 2.65 -21.10 4.15
N PHE A 94 2.21 -20.84 5.38
CA PHE A 94 1.97 -21.88 6.39
C PHE A 94 0.52 -22.36 6.45
N GLN A 95 -0.33 -21.89 5.53
CA GLN A 95 -1.73 -22.28 5.38
C GLN A 95 -2.56 -22.04 6.66
N THR A 96 -2.32 -20.92 7.33
CA THR A 96 -3.09 -20.50 8.53
C THR A 96 -4.11 -19.40 8.21
N VAL A 97 -4.36 -19.13 6.93
CA VAL A 97 -5.52 -18.33 6.51
C VAL A 97 -6.77 -19.12 6.85
N THR A 98 -7.61 -18.56 7.73
CA THR A 98 -8.85 -19.19 8.19
C THR A 98 -9.99 -18.94 7.20
N ASP A 99 -10.87 -19.92 7.05
CA ASP A 99 -12.12 -19.76 6.33
C ASP A 99 -12.99 -18.69 7.02
N ALA A 100 -13.68 -17.87 6.22
CA ALA A 100 -14.45 -16.75 6.72
C ALA A 100 -15.96 -17.07 6.73
N SER A 101 -16.59 -17.06 7.90
CA SER A 101 -18.05 -17.14 8.00
C SER A 101 -18.73 -15.79 7.72
N SER A 102 -18.08 -14.69 8.11
CA SER A 102 -18.53 -13.32 7.89
C SER A 102 -17.37 -12.39 7.56
N GLY A 103 -17.66 -11.19 7.05
CA GLY A 103 -16.65 -10.17 6.75
C GLY A 103 -15.78 -10.50 5.52
N ASN A 104 -14.46 -10.60 5.72
CA ASN A 104 -13.43 -10.80 4.68
C ASN A 104 -13.39 -9.73 3.57
N GLY A 105 -14.06 -8.59 3.78
CA GLY A 105 -14.18 -7.51 2.79
C GLY A 105 -15.21 -7.73 1.69
N TRP A 106 -16.10 -8.73 1.83
CA TRP A 106 -17.32 -8.85 1.02
C TRP A 106 -18.36 -7.83 1.50
N ASP A 107 -18.14 -6.56 1.15
CA ASP A 107 -18.90 -5.42 1.65
C ASP A 107 -19.20 -4.44 0.51
N PHE A 108 -20.49 -4.15 0.32
CA PHE A 108 -21.00 -3.24 -0.71
C PHE A 108 -21.58 -1.94 -0.11
N SER A 109 -21.42 -1.70 1.19
CA SER A 109 -21.88 -0.48 1.86
C SER A 109 -21.27 0.78 1.23
N TYR A 110 -19.97 0.76 0.95
CA TYR A 110 -19.28 1.87 0.27
C TYR A 110 -19.82 2.09 -1.16
N VAL A 111 -20.11 1.01 -1.89
CA VAL A 111 -20.75 1.09 -3.23
C VAL A 111 -22.11 1.78 -3.12
N ARG A 112 -22.91 1.43 -2.11
CA ARG A 112 -24.20 2.08 -1.84
C ARG A 112 -24.04 3.59 -1.60
N SER A 113 -23.06 4.01 -0.80
CA SER A 113 -22.79 5.44 -0.56
C SER A 113 -22.45 6.17 -1.87
N VAL A 114 -21.61 5.58 -2.72
CA VAL A 114 -21.29 6.21 -4.01
C VAL A 114 -22.52 6.25 -4.93
N ASN A 115 -23.31 5.17 -5.00
CA ASN A 115 -24.52 5.12 -5.82
C ASN A 115 -25.59 6.11 -5.33
N LEU A 116 -25.69 6.36 -4.02
CA LEU A 116 -26.61 7.37 -3.47
C LEU A 116 -26.32 8.77 -4.04
N MET A 117 -25.05 9.13 -4.17
CA MET A 117 -24.67 10.35 -4.86
C MET A 117 -25.02 10.28 -6.35
N LEU A 118 -24.63 9.21 -7.04
CA LEU A 118 -24.80 9.07 -8.49
C LEU A 118 -26.27 9.12 -8.93
N ASP A 119 -27.17 8.44 -8.20
CA ASP A 119 -28.61 8.35 -8.49
C ASP A 119 -29.34 9.69 -8.29
N ASN A 120 -28.73 10.63 -7.57
CA ASN A 120 -29.29 11.95 -7.31
C ASN A 120 -28.66 13.07 -8.16
N VAL A 121 -27.58 12.80 -8.91
CA VAL A 121 -26.93 13.81 -9.77
C VAL A 121 -27.92 14.45 -10.74
N ASP A 122 -28.72 13.66 -11.45
CA ASP A 122 -29.62 14.19 -12.48
C ASP A 122 -30.82 14.95 -11.91
N LYS A 123 -31.21 14.62 -10.68
CA LYS A 123 -32.32 15.27 -9.93
C LYS A 123 -31.92 16.62 -9.34
N SER A 124 -30.63 16.93 -9.30
CA SER A 124 -30.10 18.18 -8.73
C SER A 124 -30.38 19.41 -9.61
N ALA A 125 -30.27 20.59 -9.01
CA ALA A 125 -30.35 21.89 -9.68
C ALA A 125 -29.04 22.32 -10.36
N MET A 126 -28.04 21.45 -10.43
CA MET A 126 -26.73 21.73 -11.03
C MET A 126 -26.80 21.89 -12.55
N SER A 127 -25.87 22.66 -13.13
CA SER A 127 -25.68 22.72 -14.59
C SER A 127 -25.22 21.38 -15.17
N ALA A 128 -25.33 21.21 -16.48
CA ALA A 128 -24.90 19.98 -17.15
C ALA A 128 -23.42 19.63 -16.86
N SER A 129 -22.51 20.61 -16.98
CA SER A 129 -21.08 20.41 -16.69
C SER A 129 -20.79 20.08 -15.22
N GLU A 130 -21.60 20.59 -14.29
CA GLU A 130 -21.46 20.26 -12.87
C GLU A 130 -21.98 18.84 -12.57
N LYS A 131 -23.07 18.43 -13.21
CA LYS A 131 -23.58 17.05 -13.15
C LYS A 131 -22.55 16.06 -13.70
N GLU A 132 -21.98 16.37 -14.87
CA GLU A 132 -20.88 15.63 -15.49
C GLU A 132 -19.67 15.47 -14.57
N HIS A 133 -19.28 16.55 -13.91
CA HIS A 133 -18.17 16.53 -12.96
C HIS A 133 -18.44 15.63 -11.75
N TRP A 134 -19.57 15.81 -11.05
CA TRP A 134 -19.88 15.01 -9.87
C TRP A 134 -20.17 13.54 -10.19
N ARG A 135 -20.72 13.28 -11.38
CA ARG A 135 -20.81 11.92 -11.94
C ARG A 135 -19.43 11.30 -12.10
N SER A 136 -18.48 12.06 -12.66
CA SER A 136 -17.09 11.62 -12.85
C SER A 136 -16.40 11.31 -11.52
N VAL A 137 -16.60 12.13 -10.49
CA VAL A 137 -16.09 11.87 -9.13
C VAL A 137 -16.70 10.60 -8.54
N GLY A 138 -18.01 10.40 -8.67
CA GLY A 138 -18.67 9.15 -8.23
C GLY A 138 -18.18 7.93 -9.00
N TYR A 139 -18.00 8.04 -10.32
CA TYR A 139 -17.44 6.99 -11.16
C TYR A 139 -16.01 6.62 -10.77
N PHE A 140 -15.17 7.60 -10.42
CA PHE A 140 -13.84 7.35 -9.86
C PHE A 140 -13.93 6.49 -8.60
N PHE A 141 -14.70 6.91 -7.59
CA PHE A 141 -14.78 6.20 -6.30
C PHE A 141 -15.42 4.82 -6.41
N ARG A 142 -16.50 4.68 -7.18
CA ARG A 142 -17.13 3.38 -7.45
C ARG A 142 -16.14 2.44 -8.12
N SER A 143 -15.44 2.92 -9.15
CA SER A 143 -14.49 2.10 -9.90
C SER A 143 -13.26 1.73 -9.06
N PHE A 144 -12.76 2.65 -8.22
CA PHE A 144 -11.69 2.37 -7.27
C PHE A 144 -12.05 1.20 -6.35
N TYR A 145 -13.23 1.26 -5.72
CA TYR A 145 -13.62 0.24 -4.76
C TYR A 145 -13.98 -1.09 -5.43
N TYR A 146 -14.58 -1.07 -6.61
CA TYR A 146 -14.81 -2.29 -7.38
C TYR A 146 -13.53 -2.93 -7.88
N ALA A 147 -12.48 -2.15 -8.23
CA ALA A 147 -11.18 -2.70 -8.60
C ALA A 147 -10.59 -3.52 -7.44
N GLU A 148 -10.80 -3.06 -6.20
CA GLU A 148 -10.41 -3.79 -4.99
C GLU A 148 -11.28 -5.04 -4.75
N LEU A 149 -12.59 -4.96 -5.02
CA LEU A 149 -13.50 -6.12 -4.90
C LEU A 149 -13.13 -7.23 -5.89
N ILE A 150 -12.93 -6.92 -7.17
CA ILE A 150 -12.56 -7.94 -8.16
C ILE A 150 -11.15 -8.47 -7.89
N ALA A 151 -10.23 -7.64 -7.39
CA ALA A 151 -8.90 -8.09 -6.98
C ALA A 151 -8.96 -9.08 -5.82
N ARG A 152 -9.93 -8.94 -4.90
CA ARG A 152 -10.16 -9.93 -3.83
C ARG A 152 -10.91 -11.15 -4.35
N PHE A 153 -12.07 -10.99 -4.97
CA PHE A 153 -13.04 -12.08 -5.14
C PHE A 153 -13.22 -12.58 -6.57
N GLY A 154 -12.65 -11.92 -7.57
CA GLY A 154 -12.91 -12.24 -8.98
C GLY A 154 -14.29 -11.74 -9.37
N ASP A 155 -15.21 -12.65 -9.65
CA ASP A 155 -16.61 -12.31 -9.97
C ASP A 155 -17.28 -11.72 -8.72
N VAL A 156 -18.05 -10.64 -8.90
CA VAL A 156 -18.79 -9.93 -7.83
C VAL A 156 -20.08 -9.33 -8.39
N PRO A 157 -21.14 -9.14 -7.59
CA PRO A 157 -22.33 -8.40 -8.02
C PRO A 157 -22.01 -6.97 -8.50
N TRP A 158 -22.45 -6.63 -9.71
CA TRP A 158 -22.37 -5.26 -10.22
C TRP A 158 -23.60 -4.44 -9.81
N ILE A 159 -23.45 -3.64 -8.77
CA ILE A 159 -24.48 -2.77 -8.17
C ILE A 159 -24.19 -1.35 -8.62
N ASN A 160 -24.94 -0.86 -9.60
CA ASN A 160 -24.73 0.45 -10.22
C ASN A 160 -25.78 1.50 -9.86
N LYS A 161 -26.70 1.16 -8.95
CA LYS A 161 -27.75 2.03 -8.39
C LYS A 161 -27.93 1.77 -6.90
N VAL A 162 -28.70 2.62 -6.23
CA VAL A 162 -29.19 2.37 -4.88
C VAL A 162 -30.21 1.23 -4.95
N VAL A 163 -29.88 0.14 -4.25
CA VAL A 163 -30.76 -1.04 -4.16
C VAL A 163 -31.98 -0.71 -3.30
N SER A 164 -33.17 -1.07 -3.78
CA SER A 164 -34.43 -1.11 -3.02
C SER A 164 -34.88 -2.56 -2.75
N ASP A 165 -35.84 -2.74 -1.84
CA ASP A 165 -36.37 -4.08 -1.51
C ASP A 165 -37.04 -4.79 -2.70
N SER A 166 -37.42 -4.03 -3.74
CA SER A 166 -37.97 -4.57 -4.98
C SER A 166 -36.91 -5.11 -5.95
N ASP A 167 -35.64 -4.80 -5.74
CA ASP A 167 -34.53 -5.24 -6.60
C ASP A 167 -34.07 -6.67 -6.28
N THR A 168 -35.02 -7.60 -6.16
CA THR A 168 -34.74 -8.98 -5.72
C THR A 168 -33.70 -9.69 -6.59
N ASP A 169 -33.69 -9.41 -7.89
CA ASP A 169 -32.73 -9.99 -8.84
C ASP A 169 -31.30 -9.49 -8.61
N LEU A 170 -31.12 -8.28 -8.05
CA LEU A 170 -29.82 -7.72 -7.71
C LEU A 170 -29.37 -8.17 -6.32
N ILE A 171 -30.31 -8.30 -5.38
CA ILE A 171 -30.06 -8.73 -3.99
C ILE A 171 -29.70 -10.23 -3.95
N TYR A 172 -30.48 -11.06 -4.65
CA TYR A 172 -30.38 -12.52 -4.62
C TYR A 172 -29.89 -13.10 -5.96
N GLY A 173 -29.30 -12.27 -6.82
CA GLY A 173 -28.74 -12.69 -8.10
C GLY A 173 -27.36 -13.34 -8.01
N PRO A 174 -26.86 -13.91 -9.12
CA PRO A 174 -25.51 -14.44 -9.18
C PRO A 174 -24.46 -13.32 -9.21
N ARG A 175 -23.19 -13.71 -9.09
CA ARG A 175 -22.07 -12.78 -9.29
C ARG A 175 -21.99 -12.37 -10.76
N THR A 176 -21.70 -11.10 -11.03
CA THR A 176 -21.38 -10.63 -12.38
C THR A 176 -19.95 -11.09 -12.73
N PRO A 177 -19.71 -11.64 -13.93
CA PRO A 177 -18.37 -12.05 -14.35
C PRO A 177 -17.37 -10.89 -14.21
N ARG A 178 -16.16 -11.19 -13.71
CA ARG A 178 -15.08 -10.22 -13.49
C ARG A 178 -14.85 -9.33 -14.70
N LYS A 179 -14.86 -9.92 -15.90
CA LYS A 179 -14.64 -9.19 -17.16
C LYS A 179 -15.69 -8.11 -17.38
N GLU A 180 -16.96 -8.39 -17.15
CA GLU A 180 -18.04 -7.41 -17.32
C GLU A 180 -17.96 -6.28 -16.30
N VAL A 181 -17.59 -6.61 -15.05
CA VAL A 181 -17.32 -5.62 -14.01
C VAL A 181 -16.12 -4.75 -14.42
N ALA A 182 -15.02 -5.36 -14.86
CA ALA A 182 -13.82 -4.67 -15.31
C ALA A 182 -14.06 -3.76 -16.52
N ASP A 183 -14.86 -4.20 -17.50
CA ASP A 183 -15.27 -3.40 -18.65
C ASP A 183 -16.12 -2.19 -18.21
N SER A 184 -17.02 -2.38 -17.23
CA SER A 184 -17.84 -1.31 -16.66
C SER A 184 -17.00 -0.28 -15.88
N LEU A 185 -15.96 -0.74 -15.19
CA LEU A 185 -14.99 0.11 -14.49
C LEU A 185 -14.23 1.00 -15.47
N LEU A 186 -13.69 0.39 -16.53
CA LEU A 186 -12.97 1.14 -17.55
C LEU A 186 -13.87 2.17 -18.23
N ALA A 187 -15.11 1.80 -18.57
CA ALA A 187 -16.08 2.73 -19.15
C ALA A 187 -16.39 3.92 -18.23
N ASN A 188 -16.63 3.68 -16.94
CA ASN A 188 -16.83 4.73 -15.93
C ASN A 188 -15.61 5.67 -15.87
N LEU A 189 -14.40 5.12 -15.89
CA LEU A 189 -13.17 5.91 -15.80
C LEU A 189 -12.88 6.71 -17.08
N GLN A 190 -13.18 6.16 -18.26
CA GLN A 190 -13.05 6.88 -19.54
C GLN A 190 -14.07 8.01 -19.67
N TYR A 191 -15.30 7.81 -19.18
CA TYR A 191 -16.26 8.90 -19.02
C TYR A 191 -15.69 9.96 -18.08
N ALA A 192 -15.20 9.55 -16.90
CA ALA A 192 -14.66 10.48 -15.91
C ALA A 192 -13.47 11.29 -16.44
N GLU A 193 -12.57 10.68 -17.22
CA GLU A 193 -11.41 11.37 -17.79
C GLU A 193 -11.80 12.52 -18.72
N THR A 194 -12.93 12.41 -19.41
CA THR A 194 -13.38 13.38 -20.42
C THR A 194 -14.35 14.43 -19.89
N HIS A 195 -15.01 14.16 -18.75
CA HIS A 195 -16.10 14.98 -18.21
C HIS A 195 -15.81 15.57 -16.82
N ILE A 196 -14.70 15.19 -16.17
CA ILE A 196 -14.29 15.79 -14.90
C ILE A 196 -13.70 17.19 -15.13
N LYS A 197 -13.94 18.12 -14.21
CA LYS A 197 -13.19 19.38 -14.17
C LYS A 197 -11.69 19.09 -14.07
N THR A 198 -10.90 19.66 -14.98
CA THR A 198 -9.44 19.45 -15.04
C THR A 198 -8.75 19.72 -13.70
N ALA A 199 -9.16 20.77 -13.00
CA ALA A 199 -8.61 21.15 -11.69
C ALA A 199 -9.32 20.50 -10.49
N GLY A 200 -10.33 19.65 -10.72
CA GLY A 200 -11.18 19.10 -9.65
C GLY A 200 -11.93 20.18 -8.88
N ASP A 201 -11.98 20.02 -7.56
CA ASP A 201 -12.70 20.87 -6.59
C ASP A 201 -11.78 21.73 -5.71
N GLY A 202 -10.53 21.87 -6.11
CA GLY A 202 -9.47 22.52 -5.36
C GLY A 202 -8.21 21.67 -5.27
N PRO A 203 -7.19 22.16 -4.54
CA PRO A 203 -5.95 21.42 -4.32
C PRO A 203 -6.21 20.04 -3.71
N ASN A 204 -5.43 19.04 -4.12
CA ASN A 204 -5.47 17.69 -3.56
C ASN A 204 -6.86 17.02 -3.60
N THR A 205 -7.62 17.25 -4.68
CA THR A 205 -8.93 16.62 -4.92
C THR A 205 -8.89 15.68 -6.13
N ILE A 206 -9.90 14.81 -6.26
CA ILE A 206 -10.08 13.97 -7.45
C ILE A 206 -10.26 14.88 -8.67
N ASN A 207 -9.31 14.78 -9.58
CA ASN A 207 -9.25 15.52 -10.83
C ASN A 207 -8.89 14.56 -11.99
N ILE A 208 -8.67 15.09 -13.19
CA ILE A 208 -8.33 14.29 -14.37
C ILE A 208 -7.06 13.43 -14.18
N HIS A 209 -6.08 13.91 -13.43
CA HIS A 209 -4.84 13.19 -13.18
C HIS A 209 -5.05 12.02 -12.21
N CYS A 210 -5.90 12.20 -11.19
CA CYS A 210 -6.32 11.11 -10.31
C CYS A 210 -7.04 10.01 -11.09
N VAL A 211 -7.96 10.39 -12.00
CA VAL A 211 -8.67 9.43 -12.87
C VAL A 211 -7.69 8.65 -13.74
N ARG A 212 -6.76 9.33 -14.41
CA ARG A 212 -5.72 8.67 -15.22
C ARG A 212 -4.82 7.76 -14.40
N ALA A 213 -4.48 8.14 -13.17
CA ALA A 213 -3.65 7.33 -12.30
C ALA A 213 -4.37 6.03 -11.91
N LEU A 214 -5.68 6.11 -11.66
CA LEU A 214 -6.51 4.93 -11.44
C LEU A 214 -6.65 4.07 -12.71
N ILE A 215 -6.85 4.66 -13.90
CA ILE A 215 -6.83 3.92 -15.18
C ILE A 215 -5.51 3.16 -15.32
N SER A 216 -4.38 3.83 -15.11
CA SER A 216 -3.04 3.23 -15.17
C SER A 216 -2.91 2.03 -14.22
N ARG A 217 -3.24 2.21 -12.93
CA ARG A 217 -3.14 1.15 -11.91
C ARG A 217 -4.09 -0.02 -12.18
N PHE A 218 -5.37 0.26 -12.39
CA PHE A 218 -6.40 -0.75 -12.60
C PHE A 218 -6.14 -1.54 -13.88
N CYS A 219 -5.83 -0.87 -14.98
CA CYS A 219 -5.67 -1.55 -16.25
C CYS A 219 -4.36 -2.34 -16.34
N LEU A 220 -3.29 -1.93 -15.66
CA LEU A 220 -2.13 -2.80 -15.48
C LEU A 220 -2.52 -4.06 -14.71
N PHE A 221 -3.23 -3.90 -13.59
CA PHE A 221 -3.65 -5.01 -12.75
C PHE A 221 -4.52 -6.00 -13.53
N GLU A 222 -5.58 -5.51 -14.17
CA GLU A 222 -6.48 -6.35 -14.95
C GLU A 222 -5.79 -6.96 -16.16
N GLY A 223 -5.06 -6.18 -16.96
CA GLY A 223 -4.36 -6.69 -18.14
C GLY A 223 -3.39 -7.82 -17.78
N THR A 224 -2.51 -7.60 -16.81
CA THR A 224 -1.56 -8.64 -16.40
C THR A 224 -2.24 -9.82 -15.72
N TRP A 225 -3.27 -9.59 -14.90
CA TRP A 225 -4.10 -10.67 -14.34
C TRP A 225 -4.66 -11.55 -15.45
N ARG A 226 -5.34 -10.96 -16.44
CA ARG A 226 -5.95 -11.70 -17.55
C ARG A 226 -4.91 -12.44 -18.38
N LYS A 227 -3.75 -11.84 -18.62
CA LYS A 227 -2.64 -12.47 -19.36
C LYS A 227 -2.14 -13.72 -18.63
N TYR A 228 -1.73 -13.58 -17.36
CA TYR A 228 -1.08 -14.67 -16.63
C TYR A 228 -2.06 -15.72 -16.09
N HIS A 229 -3.33 -15.35 -15.90
CA HIS A 229 -4.40 -16.30 -15.57
C HIS A 229 -5.11 -16.87 -16.82
N GLU A 230 -4.58 -16.62 -18.01
CA GLU A 230 -5.03 -17.22 -19.29
C GLU A 230 -6.50 -16.92 -19.62
N LEU A 231 -6.94 -15.69 -19.34
CA LEU A 231 -8.33 -15.29 -19.51
C LEU A 231 -8.61 -14.52 -20.83
N GLY A 232 -7.57 -14.16 -21.61
CA GLY A 232 -7.69 -13.40 -22.86
C GLY A 232 -7.99 -11.90 -22.69
N ASP A 233 -8.15 -11.15 -23.79
CA ASP A 233 -8.52 -9.72 -23.83
C ASP A 233 -7.64 -8.78 -22.96
N TYR A 234 -6.38 -9.15 -22.72
CA TYR A 234 -5.52 -8.37 -21.82
C TYR A 234 -4.98 -7.11 -22.51
N GLU A 235 -4.81 -7.14 -23.83
CA GLU A 235 -4.24 -6.07 -24.63
C GLU A 235 -5.04 -4.77 -24.52
N LYS A 236 -6.38 -4.86 -24.47
CA LYS A 236 -7.27 -3.71 -24.28
C LYS A 236 -6.92 -2.92 -23.02
N TYR A 237 -6.78 -3.63 -21.89
CA TYR A 237 -6.44 -3.00 -20.62
C TYR A 237 -5.00 -2.46 -20.63
N LEU A 238 -4.04 -3.23 -21.12
CA LEU A 238 -2.65 -2.77 -21.18
C LEU A 238 -2.47 -1.54 -22.08
N ALA A 239 -3.21 -1.46 -23.18
CA ALA A 239 -3.20 -0.27 -24.06
C ALA A 239 -3.74 0.97 -23.34
N GLU A 240 -4.85 0.85 -22.59
CA GLU A 240 -5.38 1.95 -21.78
C GLU A 240 -4.46 2.34 -20.61
N CYS A 241 -3.79 1.36 -20.00
CA CYS A 241 -2.74 1.61 -19.01
C CYS A 241 -1.63 2.47 -19.62
N ALA A 242 -1.10 2.07 -20.77
CA ALA A 242 -0.03 2.78 -21.46
C ALA A 242 -0.45 4.20 -21.86
N ARG A 243 -1.65 4.38 -22.41
CA ARG A 243 -2.19 5.68 -22.82
C ARG A 243 -2.33 6.64 -21.63
N ALA A 244 -2.99 6.20 -20.56
CA ALA A 244 -3.21 7.04 -19.38
C ALA A 244 -1.89 7.38 -18.68
N SER A 245 -0.96 6.42 -18.60
CA SER A 245 0.36 6.67 -18.05
C SER A 245 1.16 7.68 -18.88
N GLU A 246 1.14 7.59 -20.22
CA GLU A 246 1.86 8.53 -21.08
C GLU A 246 1.35 9.96 -20.91
N ALA A 247 0.03 10.14 -20.82
CA ALA A 247 -0.56 11.45 -20.52
C ALA A 247 -0.10 12.00 -19.17
N LEU A 248 -0.01 11.16 -18.13
CA LEU A 248 0.51 11.56 -16.82
C LEU A 248 2.00 11.88 -16.86
N MET A 249 2.81 11.12 -17.59
CA MET A 249 4.25 11.38 -17.73
C MET A 249 4.52 12.74 -18.40
N LEU A 250 3.64 13.20 -19.29
CA LEU A 250 3.71 14.54 -19.86
C LEU A 250 3.34 15.63 -18.85
N ASN A 251 2.35 15.38 -17.99
CA ASN A 251 1.91 16.34 -16.97
C ASN A 251 2.83 16.39 -15.73
N PHE A 252 3.49 15.29 -15.39
CA PHE A 252 4.38 15.13 -14.25
C PHE A 252 5.75 14.58 -14.72
N PRO A 253 6.56 15.37 -15.45
CA PRO A 253 7.80 14.89 -16.07
C PRO A 253 8.96 14.64 -15.09
N THR A 254 8.79 15.05 -13.83
CA THR A 254 9.84 15.08 -12.80
C THR A 254 9.47 14.17 -11.64
N VAL A 255 10.40 13.29 -11.26
CA VAL A 255 10.35 12.51 -10.02
C VAL A 255 11.05 13.29 -8.90
N HIS A 256 10.62 13.10 -7.65
CA HIS A 256 11.34 13.71 -6.52
C HIS A 256 12.76 13.15 -6.41
N LYS A 257 13.73 14.02 -6.12
CA LYS A 257 15.15 13.67 -6.08
C LYS A 257 15.52 12.79 -4.88
N ASP A 258 14.78 12.94 -3.78
CA ASP A 258 15.02 12.22 -2.54
C ASP A 258 13.91 11.18 -2.38
N TRP A 259 14.27 9.90 -2.52
CA TRP A 259 13.30 8.82 -2.45
C TRP A 259 12.63 8.75 -1.06
N GLY A 260 13.40 9.00 0.00
CA GLY A 260 12.92 8.89 1.37
C GLY A 260 11.88 9.97 1.68
N GLU A 261 12.15 11.23 1.30
CA GLU A 261 11.29 12.38 1.61
C GLU A 261 9.84 12.18 1.15
N VAL A 262 9.59 11.38 0.12
CA VAL A 262 8.24 11.07 -0.37
C VAL A 262 7.31 10.49 0.72
N PHE A 263 7.85 9.77 1.72
CA PHE A 263 7.04 9.17 2.80
C PHE A 263 7.09 9.91 4.13
N THR A 264 7.80 11.03 4.17
CA THR A 264 8.23 11.64 5.42
C THR A 264 8.21 13.16 5.37
N SER A 265 7.81 13.73 4.24
CA SER A 265 7.66 15.18 4.11
C SER A 265 6.49 15.68 4.97
N PRO A 266 6.62 16.86 5.59
CA PRO A 266 5.50 17.54 6.25
C PRO A 266 4.44 18.04 5.27
N ASP A 267 4.81 18.20 3.99
CA ASP A 267 3.95 18.76 2.96
C ASP A 267 4.30 18.12 1.62
N LEU A 268 3.43 17.26 1.11
CA LEU A 268 3.60 16.64 -0.21
C LEU A 268 3.14 17.52 -1.38
N SER A 269 2.51 18.67 -1.14
CA SER A 269 2.10 19.59 -2.21
C SER A 269 3.30 20.21 -2.94
N SER A 270 4.43 20.34 -2.25
CA SER A 270 5.69 20.87 -2.78
C SER A 270 6.64 19.81 -3.32
N VAL A 271 6.29 18.52 -3.18
CA VAL A 271 7.10 17.40 -3.64
C VAL A 271 6.76 17.04 -5.08
N SER A 272 7.79 16.99 -5.95
CA SER A 272 7.60 16.71 -7.37
C SER A 272 7.07 15.29 -7.62
N GLY A 273 6.13 15.16 -8.55
CA GLY A 273 5.60 13.86 -8.97
C GLY A 273 4.43 13.32 -8.14
N ILE A 274 3.98 14.05 -7.11
CA ILE A 274 2.79 13.71 -6.34
C ILE A 274 1.52 14.11 -7.12
N ILE A 275 0.58 13.17 -7.26
CA ILE A 275 -0.69 13.37 -7.99
C ILE A 275 -1.85 13.55 -7.00
N LEU A 276 -1.87 12.71 -5.96
CA LEU A 276 -2.83 12.77 -4.86
C LEU A 276 -2.14 12.26 -3.59
N TYR A 277 -2.40 12.89 -2.46
CA TYR A 277 -1.81 12.49 -1.19
C TYR A 277 -2.81 12.65 -0.04
N LYS A 278 -2.54 11.97 1.06
CA LYS A 278 -3.22 12.16 2.33
C LYS A 278 -2.42 13.15 3.15
N GLU A 279 -3.04 14.28 3.44
CA GLU A 279 -2.49 15.33 4.29
C GLU A 279 -2.70 14.98 5.77
N TYR A 280 -1.68 15.20 6.59
CA TYR A 280 -1.77 15.14 8.04
C TYR A 280 -1.44 16.49 8.65
N MET A 281 -2.40 17.07 9.35
CA MET A 281 -2.31 18.41 9.92
C MET A 281 -2.68 18.36 11.41
N THR A 282 -1.87 19.04 12.22
CA THR A 282 -2.13 19.23 13.66
C THR A 282 -3.55 19.73 13.89
N ASP A 283 -4.19 19.25 14.96
CA ASP A 283 -5.57 19.59 15.35
C ASP A 283 -6.68 19.19 14.36
N VAL A 284 -6.33 18.61 13.20
CA VAL A 284 -7.29 18.12 12.19
C VAL A 284 -7.22 16.61 12.03
N LEU A 285 -6.06 16.09 11.62
CA LEU A 285 -5.82 14.67 11.40
C LEU A 285 -4.33 14.36 11.51
N THR A 286 -3.96 13.51 12.46
CA THR A 286 -2.57 13.09 12.70
C THR A 286 -2.43 11.56 12.61
N ALA A 287 -1.19 11.06 12.76
CA ALA A 287 -0.89 9.64 12.66
C ALA A 287 0.11 9.16 13.72
N TRP A 288 0.45 7.87 13.63
CA TRP A 288 1.43 7.14 14.41
C TRP A 288 2.57 6.55 13.55
N HIS A 289 2.70 6.96 12.28
CA HIS A 289 3.61 6.32 11.31
C HIS A 289 5.05 6.23 11.82
N SER A 290 5.67 7.37 12.13
CA SER A 290 7.03 7.44 12.67
C SER A 290 7.08 6.91 14.11
N HIS A 291 6.06 7.20 14.91
CA HIS A 291 6.00 6.78 16.31
C HIS A 291 6.17 5.26 16.46
N TYR A 292 5.40 4.46 15.72
CA TYR A 292 5.49 3.01 15.84
C TYR A 292 6.89 2.52 15.50
N GLU A 293 7.48 2.97 14.39
CA GLU A 293 8.85 2.65 13.97
C GLU A 293 9.93 3.12 14.95
N ARG A 294 9.58 3.90 15.98
CA ARG A 294 10.48 4.36 17.05
C ARG A 294 10.22 3.68 18.40
N THR A 295 9.40 2.63 18.43
CA THR A 295 9.01 1.92 19.67
C THR A 295 9.47 0.46 19.67
N SER A 296 9.20 -0.26 20.76
CA SER A 296 9.31 -1.72 20.82
C SER A 296 8.18 -2.44 20.08
N SER A 297 7.07 -1.74 19.81
CA SER A 297 5.86 -2.29 19.20
C SER A 297 5.97 -2.47 17.68
N HIS A 298 6.95 -1.84 17.03
CA HIS A 298 7.22 -2.15 15.64
C HIS A 298 7.76 -3.57 15.49
N THR A 299 7.25 -4.26 14.48
CA THR A 299 7.57 -5.65 14.22
C THR A 299 8.01 -5.92 12.78
N VAL A 300 8.04 -4.94 11.88
CA VAL A 300 8.29 -5.23 10.47
C VAL A 300 9.78 -5.32 10.20
N GLU A 301 10.15 -6.38 9.48
CA GLU A 301 11.52 -6.71 9.11
C GLU A 301 11.57 -7.09 7.63
N MET A 302 12.77 -7.17 7.07
CA MET A 302 13.00 -7.65 5.72
C MET A 302 13.75 -9.00 5.77
N PRO A 303 13.30 -10.06 5.07
CA PRO A 303 14.06 -11.29 4.95
C PRO A 303 15.27 -11.08 4.03
N GLN A 304 16.32 -11.88 4.21
CA GLN A 304 17.54 -11.83 3.38
C GLN A 304 17.21 -11.90 1.88
N SER A 305 16.27 -12.77 1.50
CA SER A 305 15.85 -12.96 0.11
C SER A 305 15.31 -11.68 -0.56
N THR A 306 14.76 -10.74 0.20
CA THR A 306 14.33 -9.43 -0.31
C THR A 306 15.48 -8.43 -0.29
N VAL A 307 16.36 -8.47 0.72
CA VAL A 307 17.59 -7.65 0.76
C VAL A 307 18.47 -7.95 -0.47
N ASP A 308 18.49 -9.20 -0.92
CA ASP A 308 19.24 -9.64 -2.09
C ASP A 308 18.68 -9.09 -3.41
N LEU A 309 17.41 -8.63 -3.42
CA LEU A 309 16.80 -8.05 -4.62
C LEU A 309 17.34 -6.65 -4.95
N TYR A 310 17.88 -5.91 -3.99
CA TYR A 310 18.44 -4.57 -4.22
C TYR A 310 19.68 -4.67 -5.11
N LEU A 311 19.79 -3.83 -6.13
CA LEU A 311 20.91 -3.89 -7.07
C LEU A 311 22.21 -3.37 -6.42
N CYS A 312 23.34 -3.74 -7.01
CA CYS A 312 24.60 -3.04 -6.80
C CYS A 312 24.63 -1.73 -7.59
N LYS A 313 25.54 -0.81 -7.22
CA LYS A 313 25.67 0.53 -7.84
C LYS A 313 25.84 0.52 -9.36
N ASP A 314 26.39 -0.55 -9.92
CA ASP A 314 26.54 -0.80 -11.36
C ASP A 314 25.23 -1.24 -12.05
N GLY A 315 24.12 -1.31 -11.31
CA GLY A 315 22.82 -1.73 -11.83
C GLY A 315 22.67 -3.24 -11.99
N LYS A 316 23.62 -4.05 -11.47
CA LYS A 316 23.60 -5.51 -11.56
C LYS A 316 23.15 -6.17 -10.26
N PRO A 317 22.54 -7.36 -10.32
CA PRO A 317 22.25 -8.19 -9.15
C PRO A 317 23.52 -8.57 -8.39
N ILE A 318 23.38 -8.88 -7.10
CA ILE A 318 24.51 -9.28 -6.24
C ILE A 318 25.22 -10.55 -6.72
N SER A 319 24.51 -11.40 -7.48
CA SER A 319 25.01 -12.67 -8.01
C SER A 319 25.98 -12.48 -9.18
N THR A 320 25.95 -11.32 -9.85
CA THR A 320 26.73 -11.05 -11.07
C THR A 320 27.53 -9.74 -11.02
N SER A 321 27.31 -8.90 -10.01
CA SER A 321 28.09 -7.69 -9.79
C SER A 321 29.44 -7.97 -9.13
N GLY A 322 30.51 -7.43 -9.70
CA GLY A 322 31.83 -7.40 -9.06
C GLY A 322 31.94 -6.37 -7.93
N LEU A 323 30.93 -5.53 -7.72
CA LEU A 323 30.93 -4.50 -6.66
C LEU A 323 30.33 -4.99 -5.34
N TYR A 324 29.68 -6.17 -5.33
CA TYR A 324 29.08 -6.70 -4.12
C TYR A 324 30.16 -7.09 -3.10
N SER A 325 30.08 -6.54 -1.90
CA SER A 325 31.08 -6.79 -0.85
C SER A 325 30.83 -8.09 -0.05
N GLY A 326 29.79 -8.86 -0.42
CA GLY A 326 29.36 -10.07 0.28
C GLY A 326 28.38 -9.79 1.42
N ASP A 327 27.97 -10.85 2.12
CA ASP A 327 26.91 -10.82 3.14
C ASP A 327 27.38 -11.22 4.55
N LYS A 328 28.67 -11.52 4.73
CA LYS A 328 29.21 -12.03 6.01
C LYS A 328 29.19 -11.03 7.15
N THR A 329 29.01 -9.74 6.84
CA THR A 329 28.79 -8.69 7.84
C THR A 329 27.72 -7.73 7.33
N PRO A 330 26.95 -7.08 8.23
CA PRO A 330 26.03 -6.01 7.83
C PRO A 330 26.69 -4.94 6.96
N TYR A 331 27.91 -4.51 7.30
CA TYR A 331 28.55 -3.43 6.56
C TYR A 331 28.84 -3.82 5.12
N ALA A 332 29.26 -5.06 4.89
CA ALA A 332 29.45 -5.62 3.56
C ALA A 332 28.13 -5.72 2.79
N THR A 333 27.05 -6.21 3.43
CA THR A 333 25.75 -6.39 2.78
C THR A 333 25.22 -5.11 2.14
N PHE A 334 25.39 -3.96 2.82
CA PHE A 334 24.87 -2.67 2.38
C PHE A 334 25.83 -1.89 1.47
N ARG A 335 27.11 -2.28 1.39
CA ARG A 335 28.12 -1.51 0.64
C ARG A 335 27.92 -1.65 -0.85
N ASN A 336 28.05 -0.54 -1.57
CA ASN A 336 27.85 -0.46 -3.02
C ASN A 336 26.50 -1.00 -3.50
N ARG A 337 25.46 -0.82 -2.67
CA ARG A 337 24.08 -1.18 -3.00
C ARG A 337 23.24 0.04 -3.34
N ASP A 338 22.07 -0.24 -3.86
CA ASP A 338 20.96 0.67 -4.04
C ASP A 338 20.68 1.49 -2.77
N HIS A 339 20.62 2.81 -2.93
CA HIS A 339 20.42 3.73 -1.81
C HIS A 339 19.08 3.51 -1.11
N ARG A 340 18.04 3.03 -1.82
CA ARG A 340 16.72 2.74 -1.25
C ARG A 340 16.78 1.64 -0.18
N LEU A 341 17.80 0.76 -0.21
CA LEU A 341 18.03 -0.20 0.86
C LEU A 341 18.32 0.52 2.19
N LEU A 342 19.15 1.56 2.13
CA LEU A 342 19.47 2.40 3.28
C LEU A 342 18.26 3.21 3.76
N GLU A 343 17.33 3.54 2.88
CA GLU A 343 16.11 4.27 3.23
C GLU A 343 15.01 3.36 3.79
N THR A 344 14.99 2.10 3.40
CA THR A 344 13.95 1.13 3.79
C THR A 344 14.33 0.35 5.04
N VAL A 345 15.59 -0.06 5.16
CA VAL A 345 16.11 -0.88 6.25
C VAL A 345 17.24 -0.13 6.96
N VAL A 346 17.24 -0.15 8.29
CA VAL A 346 18.24 0.55 9.10
C VAL A 346 19.65 -0.01 8.79
N PRO A 347 20.58 0.82 8.27
CA PRO A 347 21.95 0.37 8.04
C PRO A 347 22.73 0.19 9.35
N PRO A 348 23.80 -0.60 9.35
CA PRO A 348 24.56 -0.86 10.56
C PRO A 348 25.37 0.35 11.02
N TYR A 349 25.47 0.50 12.34
CA TYR A 349 26.37 1.46 12.97
C TYR A 349 26.70 1.03 14.41
N LYS A 350 27.74 1.63 14.99
CA LYS A 350 28.05 1.50 16.41
C LYS A 350 28.61 2.81 16.95
N LEU A 351 28.11 3.25 18.10
CA LEU A 351 28.59 4.44 18.81
C LEU A 351 29.73 4.09 19.78
N SER A 352 30.41 5.10 20.33
CA SER A 352 31.44 4.88 21.34
C SER A 352 30.90 4.12 22.57
N ALA A 353 31.74 3.27 23.18
CA ALA A 353 31.38 2.40 24.30
C ALA A 353 30.94 3.16 25.57
N ASN A 354 31.27 4.44 25.69
CA ASN A 354 30.88 5.33 26.79
C ASN A 354 29.61 6.16 26.49
N SER A 355 28.96 5.96 25.34
CA SER A 355 27.76 6.71 24.97
C SER A 355 26.58 6.36 25.87
N THR A 356 25.84 7.36 26.33
CA THR A 356 24.57 7.19 27.04
C THR A 356 23.41 7.13 26.05
N THR A 357 22.19 6.91 26.51
CA THR A 357 21.01 7.03 25.63
C THR A 357 20.62 8.48 25.33
N THR A 358 21.34 9.47 25.88
CA THR A 358 21.02 10.90 25.78
C THR A 358 22.11 11.72 25.09
N ALA A 359 23.29 11.12 24.82
CA ALA A 359 24.41 11.75 24.14
C ALA A 359 25.27 10.68 23.46
N TRP A 360 25.99 11.06 22.40
CA TRP A 360 26.84 10.13 21.66
C TRP A 360 28.08 10.78 21.07
N ASP A 361 29.10 9.95 20.88
CA ASP A 361 30.32 10.26 20.15
C ASP A 361 30.65 9.17 19.14
N TYR A 362 31.50 9.53 18.16
CA TYR A 362 31.95 8.59 17.15
C TYR A 362 32.71 7.41 17.79
N PRO A 363 32.56 6.21 17.22
CA PRO A 363 33.39 5.07 17.61
C PRO A 363 34.87 5.34 17.31
N ALA A 364 35.76 4.70 18.08
CA ALA A 364 37.20 4.78 17.83
C ALA A 364 37.59 4.20 16.46
N ASP A 365 36.90 3.13 16.03
CA ASP A 365 37.06 2.54 14.71
C ASP A 365 36.12 3.23 13.69
N PRO A 366 36.67 3.93 12.67
CA PRO A 366 35.86 4.62 11.68
C PRO A 366 35.02 3.69 10.80
N ALA A 367 35.31 2.38 10.75
CA ALA A 367 34.48 1.43 10.00
C ALA A 367 33.03 1.40 10.52
N TYR A 368 32.82 1.65 11.81
CA TYR A 368 31.50 1.65 12.43
C TYR A 368 30.66 2.91 12.18
N ARG A 369 31.23 3.95 11.54
CA ARG A 369 30.51 5.19 11.20
C ARG A 369 30.21 5.37 9.71
N GLU A 370 30.58 4.42 8.84
CA GLU A 370 30.35 4.50 7.39
C GLU A 370 28.92 4.97 7.04
N TYR A 371 27.90 4.33 7.63
CA TYR A 371 26.51 4.68 7.37
C TYR A 371 25.97 5.81 8.23
N LEU A 372 26.63 6.16 9.34
CA LEU A 372 26.34 7.41 10.06
C LEU A 372 26.67 8.60 9.13
N ASP A 373 27.83 8.55 8.48
CA ASP A 373 28.31 9.60 7.60
C ASP A 373 27.47 9.69 6.31
N ILE A 374 27.05 8.55 5.73
CA ILE A 374 26.22 8.50 4.52
C ILE A 374 24.81 9.01 4.77
N MET A 375 24.15 8.56 5.84
CA MET A 375 22.75 8.93 6.13
C MET A 375 22.63 10.31 6.78
N GLY A 376 23.74 10.88 7.25
CA GLY A 376 23.76 12.13 7.98
C GLY A 376 23.49 11.94 9.47
N VAL A 377 24.16 12.76 10.26
CA VAL A 377 24.11 12.69 11.72
C VAL A 377 23.26 13.81 12.33
N THR A 378 22.75 13.56 13.54
CA THR A 378 22.16 14.59 14.40
C THR A 378 22.77 14.55 15.81
N LYS A 379 22.98 15.73 16.39
CA LYS A 379 23.29 15.90 17.82
C LYS A 379 22.06 16.35 18.63
N VAL A 380 20.91 16.54 17.98
CA VAL A 380 19.65 16.91 18.63
C VAL A 380 18.98 15.64 19.12
N ILE A 381 19.18 15.33 20.40
CA ILE A 381 18.62 14.14 21.05
C ILE A 381 17.37 14.57 21.82
N ALA A 382 16.25 14.71 21.10
CA ALA A 382 15.02 15.30 21.61
C ALA A 382 13.77 14.76 20.88
N ASN A 383 12.59 15.17 21.36
CA ASN A 383 11.30 14.91 20.73
C ASN A 383 10.41 16.18 20.80
N PRO A 384 10.11 16.84 19.67
CA PRO A 384 10.65 16.55 18.34
C PRO A 384 12.18 16.73 18.31
N GLY A 385 12.82 15.99 17.42
CA GLY A 385 14.25 16.08 17.13
C GLY A 385 14.56 17.21 16.17
N GLU A 386 15.61 17.05 15.36
CA GLU A 386 16.06 18.09 14.44
C GLU A 386 15.03 18.37 13.33
N ALA A 387 14.62 19.64 13.22
CA ALA A 387 13.64 20.07 12.23
C ALA A 387 14.17 19.92 10.80
N GLY A 388 13.28 19.56 9.87
CA GLY A 388 13.58 19.49 8.44
C GLY A 388 14.49 18.34 8.01
N LYS A 389 14.81 17.38 8.90
CA LYS A 389 15.62 16.21 8.53
C LYS A 389 14.78 14.93 8.46
N HIS A 390 14.74 14.34 7.26
CA HIS A 390 13.98 13.14 6.89
C HIS A 390 14.43 11.88 7.64
N LYS A 391 15.73 11.55 7.59
CA LYS A 391 16.36 10.47 8.37
C LYS A 391 17.71 10.94 8.89
N VAL A 392 17.99 10.59 10.14
CA VAL A 392 19.22 10.96 10.82
C VAL A 392 19.69 9.81 11.69
N MET A 393 21.00 9.78 11.89
CA MET A 393 21.65 8.84 12.78
C MET A 393 22.33 9.55 13.98
N PRO A 394 22.48 8.89 15.13
CA PRO A 394 21.90 7.58 15.48
C PRO A 394 20.37 7.64 15.59
N LEU A 395 19.72 6.48 15.42
CA LEU A 395 18.27 6.41 15.61
C LEU A 395 17.91 6.62 17.07
N MET A 396 16.72 7.18 17.30
CA MET A 396 16.18 7.41 18.62
C MET A 396 14.74 6.93 18.73
N ASN A 397 14.40 6.43 19.92
CA ASN A 397 13.02 6.07 20.23
C ASN A 397 12.11 7.32 20.27
N TRP A 398 10.82 7.12 20.46
CA TRP A 398 9.83 8.19 20.51
C TRP A 398 10.09 9.24 21.61
N SER A 399 10.80 8.90 22.69
CA SER A 399 11.15 9.82 23.79
C SER A 399 12.48 10.54 23.59
N GLY A 400 13.17 10.31 22.46
CA GLY A 400 14.49 10.88 22.19
C GLY A 400 15.68 10.06 22.72
N SER A 401 15.47 8.83 23.22
CA SER A 401 16.57 7.95 23.65
C SER A 401 17.21 7.23 22.48
N ILE A 402 18.53 7.34 22.30
CA ILE A 402 19.24 6.76 21.15
C ILE A 402 19.47 5.25 21.25
N VAL A 403 19.57 4.58 20.10
CA VAL A 403 20.06 3.20 19.97
C VAL A 403 21.57 3.22 19.74
N LEU A 404 22.32 2.49 20.57
CA LEU A 404 23.78 2.56 20.61
C LEU A 404 24.48 1.79 19.48
N SER A 405 23.82 0.78 18.93
CA SER A 405 24.34 0.00 17.81
C SER A 405 23.23 -0.68 17.03
N PHE A 406 23.41 -0.76 15.71
CA PHE A 406 22.58 -1.54 14.80
C PHE A 406 23.43 -2.56 14.02
N PRO A 407 22.92 -3.79 13.79
CA PRO A 407 21.57 -4.29 14.09
C PRO A 407 21.30 -4.48 15.60
N ASN A 408 20.16 -3.98 16.07
CA ASN A 408 19.72 -4.11 17.46
C ASN A 408 18.93 -5.41 17.67
N LEU A 409 19.63 -6.53 17.82
CA LEU A 409 19.01 -7.86 17.88
C LEU A 409 18.30 -8.14 19.21
N THR A 410 17.02 -8.49 19.18
CA THR A 410 16.20 -8.77 20.38
C THR A 410 16.76 -9.91 21.24
N THR A 411 17.48 -10.83 20.62
CA THR A 411 18.03 -12.03 21.27
C THR A 411 19.32 -11.77 22.04
N LYS A 412 19.85 -10.54 21.98
CA LYS A 412 21.09 -10.12 22.65
C LYS A 412 21.00 -8.75 23.32
N SER A 413 20.28 -7.81 22.73
CA SER A 413 20.26 -6.42 23.17
C SER A 413 19.47 -6.21 24.46
N SER A 414 19.95 -5.28 25.30
CA SER A 414 19.18 -4.73 26.42
C SER A 414 18.22 -3.62 26.00
N GLN A 415 18.42 -2.99 24.83
CA GLN A 415 17.55 -1.95 24.30
C GLN A 415 16.35 -2.56 23.56
N GLN A 416 15.17 -2.53 24.20
CA GLN A 416 13.96 -3.20 23.69
C GLN A 416 13.27 -2.46 22.53
N PHE A 417 13.49 -1.16 22.38
CA PHE A 417 12.93 -0.34 21.28
C PHE A 417 13.78 -0.46 20.02
N LEU A 418 13.19 -0.19 18.84
CA LEU A 418 13.94 -0.18 17.56
C LEU A 418 14.77 -1.47 17.41
N SER A 419 14.14 -2.61 17.71
CA SER A 419 14.78 -3.91 17.84
C SER A 419 14.21 -4.91 16.83
N CYS A 420 15.06 -5.78 16.31
CA CYS A 420 14.72 -6.78 15.30
C CYS A 420 15.21 -8.19 15.69
N ARG A 421 14.59 -9.23 15.13
CA ARG A 421 15.00 -10.62 15.23
C ARG A 421 15.93 -10.99 14.08
N GLY A 422 15.61 -10.59 12.85
CA GLY A 422 16.36 -10.94 11.64
C GLY A 422 17.49 -10.02 11.22
N GLY A 423 17.71 -8.91 11.94
CA GLY A 423 18.80 -7.96 11.66
C GLY A 423 18.48 -6.86 10.64
N TYR A 424 17.40 -7.01 9.87
CA TYR A 424 16.96 -6.02 8.88
C TYR A 424 15.66 -5.33 9.33
N TYR A 425 15.80 -4.31 10.17
CA TYR A 425 14.68 -3.53 10.70
C TYR A 425 14.14 -2.53 9.67
N VAL A 426 12.84 -2.58 9.35
CA VAL A 426 12.22 -1.67 8.37
C VAL A 426 11.85 -0.34 9.05
N TYR A 427 12.16 0.79 8.40
CA TYR A 427 11.97 2.11 8.99
C TYR A 427 11.57 3.20 7.97
N LYS A 428 10.78 2.85 6.96
CA LYS A 428 10.44 3.77 5.85
C LYS A 428 9.72 5.05 6.30
N ASN A 429 8.96 5.03 7.41
CA ASN A 429 8.28 6.22 7.95
C ASN A 429 9.08 6.97 9.01
N TYR A 430 10.24 6.47 9.42
CA TYR A 430 11.01 7.04 10.51
C TYR A 430 11.40 8.48 10.20
N THR A 431 11.02 9.37 11.12
CA THR A 431 11.36 10.79 11.16
C THR A 431 11.68 11.22 12.57
N THR A 432 12.49 12.26 12.69
CA THR A 432 12.74 12.92 13.98
C THR A 432 12.09 14.28 14.07
N TRP A 433 11.76 14.94 12.96
CA TRP A 433 11.31 16.33 12.95
C TRP A 433 9.87 16.52 13.47
N ASP A 434 9.02 15.49 13.44
CA ASP A 434 7.65 15.55 13.94
C ASP A 434 7.53 15.12 15.40
N LEU A 435 6.48 15.60 16.08
CA LEU A 435 6.21 15.23 17.46
C LEU A 435 5.75 13.77 17.52
N ASN A 436 6.27 13.04 18.50
CA ASN A 436 5.91 11.66 18.77
C ASN A 436 5.42 11.52 20.22
N TYR A 437 4.30 10.84 20.45
CA TYR A 437 3.74 10.79 21.80
C TYR A 437 3.04 9.45 22.09
N ASN A 438 3.51 8.69 23.08
CA ASN A 438 3.01 7.33 23.34
C ASN A 438 1.50 7.19 23.60
N ASN A 439 0.79 8.27 23.94
CA ASN A 439 -0.65 8.23 24.24
C ASN A 439 -1.52 8.99 23.23
N GLY A 440 -0.99 9.44 22.08
CA GLY A 440 -1.81 10.07 21.04
C GLY A 440 -1.14 10.23 19.66
N GLN A 441 -1.98 10.26 18.62
CA GLN A 441 -1.56 10.54 17.25
C GLN A 441 -1.06 11.97 17.15
N THR A 442 0.19 12.14 16.72
CA THR A 442 0.87 13.45 16.66
C THR A 442 1.73 13.63 15.42
N ASN A 443 2.00 12.56 14.67
CA ASN A 443 2.80 12.65 13.44
C ASN A 443 2.01 13.36 12.33
N THR A 444 2.68 14.26 11.61
CA THR A 444 2.11 15.08 10.52
C THR A 444 2.81 14.87 9.18
N ALA A 445 3.57 13.79 9.03
CA ALA A 445 4.16 13.46 7.75
C ALA A 445 3.08 12.96 6.77
N ASP A 446 2.92 13.66 5.66
CA ASP A 446 2.01 13.33 4.57
C ASP A 446 2.32 11.96 3.91
N LYS A 447 1.33 11.39 3.21
CA LYS A 447 1.47 10.07 2.56
C LYS A 447 0.92 10.07 1.13
N PRO A 448 1.69 9.62 0.12
CA PRO A 448 1.22 9.60 -1.25
C PRO A 448 0.12 8.55 -1.45
N LEU A 449 -0.87 8.86 -2.29
CA LEU A 449 -1.93 7.95 -2.74
C LEU A 449 -1.78 7.58 -4.22
N PHE A 450 -1.40 8.55 -5.04
CA PHE A 450 -0.97 8.38 -6.43
C PHE A 450 0.26 9.24 -6.67
N LYS A 451 1.28 8.65 -7.28
CA LYS A 451 2.54 9.32 -7.60
C LYS A 451 3.10 8.82 -8.92
N ILE A 452 3.87 9.67 -9.60
CA ILE A 452 4.37 9.39 -10.94
C ILE A 452 5.28 8.16 -10.99
N GLU A 453 6.00 7.82 -9.92
CA GLU A 453 6.89 6.67 -9.90
C GLU A 453 6.14 5.35 -10.11
N GLU A 454 4.94 5.21 -9.55
CA GLU A 454 4.06 4.07 -9.85
C GLU A 454 3.65 4.05 -11.32
N VAL A 455 3.30 5.22 -11.87
CA VAL A 455 2.84 5.38 -13.25
C VAL A 455 3.94 5.01 -14.26
N LEU A 456 5.20 5.39 -13.98
CA LEU A 456 6.36 5.02 -14.79
C LEU A 456 6.55 3.52 -14.84
N LEU A 457 6.42 2.84 -13.69
CA LEU A 457 6.52 1.39 -13.59
C LEU A 457 5.33 0.69 -14.28
N ASN A 458 4.13 1.24 -14.15
CA ASN A 458 2.95 0.74 -14.85
C ASN A 458 3.13 0.85 -16.37
N TYR A 459 3.66 1.98 -16.87
CA TYR A 459 3.95 2.16 -18.29
C TYR A 459 5.04 1.18 -18.78
N ALA A 460 6.15 1.06 -18.05
CA ALA A 460 7.23 0.14 -18.40
C ALA A 460 6.74 -1.30 -18.56
N GLU A 461 5.98 -1.79 -17.57
CA GLU A 461 5.43 -3.14 -17.60
C GLU A 461 4.38 -3.29 -18.72
N ALA A 462 3.44 -2.35 -18.87
CA ALA A 462 2.45 -2.41 -19.94
C ALA A 462 3.09 -2.42 -21.34
N LYS A 463 4.12 -1.59 -21.57
CA LYS A 463 4.87 -1.57 -22.84
C LYS A 463 5.62 -2.87 -23.06
N TYR A 464 6.17 -3.49 -22.02
CA TYR A 464 6.82 -4.80 -22.14
C TYR A 464 5.81 -5.86 -22.56
N GLU A 465 4.67 -5.90 -21.88
CA GLU A 465 3.64 -6.91 -22.11
C GLU A 465 2.97 -6.79 -23.49
N LEU A 466 2.97 -5.58 -24.07
CA LEU A 466 2.55 -5.25 -25.42
C LEU A 466 3.66 -5.42 -26.48
N GLY A 467 4.84 -5.90 -26.11
CA GLY A 467 5.97 -6.14 -27.04
C GLY A 467 6.66 -4.87 -27.52
N ALA A 468 6.54 -3.76 -26.81
CA ALA A 468 7.01 -2.43 -27.19
C ALA A 468 8.02 -1.82 -26.18
N PHE A 469 8.56 -2.60 -25.25
CA PHE A 469 9.59 -2.12 -24.32
C PHE A 469 10.99 -2.24 -24.94
N ASP A 470 11.67 -1.11 -25.03
CA ASP A 470 13.03 -0.98 -25.53
C ASP A 470 13.83 -0.02 -24.63
N GLN A 471 15.07 0.31 -25.02
CA GLN A 471 15.91 1.25 -24.28
C GLN A 471 15.27 2.64 -24.16
N THR A 472 14.53 3.10 -25.18
CA THR A 472 13.86 4.41 -25.15
C THR A 472 12.76 4.43 -24.07
N ILE A 473 12.02 3.33 -23.92
CA ILE A 473 11.02 3.20 -22.85
C ILE A 473 11.70 3.09 -21.49
N ALA A 474 12.80 2.33 -21.36
CA ALA A 474 13.59 2.27 -20.13
C ALA A 474 14.10 3.66 -19.71
N ASP A 475 14.59 4.47 -20.66
CA ASP A 475 15.08 5.83 -20.46
C ASP A 475 13.99 6.82 -20.01
N LYS A 476 12.76 6.62 -20.50
CA LYS A 476 11.59 7.40 -20.09
C LYS A 476 10.98 6.96 -18.75
N THR A 477 11.33 5.77 -18.24
CA THR A 477 10.72 5.17 -17.05
C THR A 477 11.73 4.80 -15.97
N ILE A 478 12.26 3.58 -15.99
CA ILE A 478 13.16 3.02 -14.96
C ILE A 478 14.41 3.89 -14.77
N ASN A 479 14.97 4.44 -15.84
CA ASN A 479 16.15 5.30 -15.77
C ASN A 479 15.85 6.73 -15.32
N LYS A 480 14.57 7.09 -15.10
CA LYS A 480 14.20 8.26 -14.30
C LYS A 480 14.31 7.98 -12.80
N LEU A 481 14.11 6.73 -12.39
CA LEU A 481 14.10 6.31 -10.99
C LEU A 481 15.52 5.98 -10.48
N ARG A 482 16.29 5.20 -11.23
CA ARG A 482 17.62 4.70 -10.81
C ARG A 482 18.62 5.78 -10.38
N PRO A 483 18.72 6.96 -11.02
CA PRO A 483 19.64 8.00 -10.59
C PRO A 483 19.42 8.47 -9.14
N ARG A 484 18.16 8.57 -8.70
CA ARG A 484 17.80 8.99 -7.33
C ARG A 484 18.19 7.94 -6.29
N ALA A 485 18.19 6.68 -6.71
CA ALA A 485 18.67 5.53 -5.95
C ALA A 485 20.19 5.33 -6.00
N LYS A 486 20.92 6.21 -6.70
CA LYS A 486 22.38 6.13 -6.92
C LYS A 486 22.78 4.81 -7.63
N ILE A 487 21.93 4.35 -8.55
CA ILE A 487 22.11 3.13 -9.35
C ILE A 487 22.35 3.50 -10.81
N ALA A 488 23.25 2.77 -11.49
CA ALA A 488 23.46 2.92 -12.92
C ALA A 488 22.19 2.59 -13.72
N ASN A 489 21.99 3.32 -14.81
CA ASN A 489 20.85 3.14 -15.70
C ASN A 489 20.74 1.69 -16.21
N MET A 490 19.51 1.22 -16.36
CA MET A 490 19.16 -0.02 -17.05
C MET A 490 19.62 0.07 -18.51
N ILE A 491 20.44 -0.90 -18.92
CA ILE A 491 20.85 -1.12 -20.31
C ILE A 491 20.16 -2.40 -20.79
N VAL A 492 19.09 -2.26 -21.57
CA VAL A 492 18.20 -3.38 -21.94
C VAL A 492 18.95 -4.48 -22.70
N SER A 493 19.92 -4.12 -23.54
CA SER A 493 20.72 -5.07 -24.31
C SER A 493 21.68 -5.93 -23.46
N GLU A 494 21.96 -5.54 -22.22
CA GLU A 494 22.80 -6.33 -21.30
C GLU A 494 21.99 -7.38 -20.51
N ILE A 495 20.67 -7.25 -20.47
CA ILE A 495 19.81 -8.11 -19.66
C ILE A 495 19.47 -9.38 -20.44
N ASN A 496 20.26 -10.43 -20.19
CA ASN A 496 20.08 -11.77 -20.76
C ASN A 496 19.86 -12.83 -19.66
N GLU A 497 19.78 -14.09 -20.05
CA GLU A 497 19.56 -15.24 -19.17
C GLU A 497 20.55 -15.33 -18.00
N MET A 498 21.79 -14.84 -18.19
CA MET A 498 22.85 -14.85 -17.19
C MET A 498 22.91 -13.58 -16.34
N PHE A 499 22.06 -12.58 -16.60
CA PHE A 499 22.09 -11.29 -15.89
C PHE A 499 21.75 -11.46 -14.39
N ASP A 500 20.70 -12.24 -14.10
CA ASP A 500 20.37 -12.70 -12.75
C ASP A 500 20.10 -14.21 -12.75
N PRO A 501 21.08 -15.05 -12.37
CA PRO A 501 20.88 -16.49 -12.23
C PRO A 501 19.93 -16.90 -11.10
N GLN A 502 19.60 -15.98 -10.16
CA GLN A 502 18.73 -16.27 -9.01
C GLN A 502 17.26 -15.87 -9.22
N ARG A 503 16.93 -15.31 -10.38
CA ARG A 503 15.54 -14.98 -10.76
C ARG A 503 14.66 -16.22 -10.87
N ASP A 504 13.35 -16.02 -10.98
CA ASP A 504 12.47 -17.10 -11.46
C ASP A 504 12.84 -17.42 -12.93
N PRO A 505 13.39 -18.61 -13.24
CA PRO A 505 13.85 -18.95 -14.58
C PRO A 505 12.73 -18.87 -15.63
N SER A 506 11.47 -19.03 -15.22
CA SER A 506 10.30 -18.97 -16.11
C SER A 506 9.83 -17.55 -16.45
N VAL A 507 10.43 -16.51 -15.88
CA VAL A 507 10.13 -15.09 -16.21
C VAL A 507 11.25 -14.52 -17.07
N ASN A 508 10.94 -13.96 -18.24
CA ASN A 508 11.96 -13.33 -19.10
C ASN A 508 12.87 -12.36 -18.31
N PRO A 509 14.20 -12.36 -18.55
CA PRO A 509 15.14 -11.51 -17.82
C PRO A 509 14.78 -10.02 -17.78
N VAL A 510 14.31 -9.44 -18.88
CA VAL A 510 13.94 -8.01 -18.94
C VAL A 510 12.70 -7.74 -18.08
N LEU A 511 11.66 -8.58 -18.20
CA LEU A 511 10.48 -8.48 -17.35
C LEU A 511 10.81 -8.67 -15.88
N TRP A 512 11.74 -9.57 -15.56
CA TRP A 512 12.21 -9.78 -14.19
C TRP A 512 12.79 -8.49 -13.61
N GLU A 513 13.62 -7.78 -14.37
CA GLU A 513 14.22 -6.52 -13.91
C GLU A 513 13.19 -5.37 -13.84
N ILE A 514 12.18 -5.32 -14.71
CA ILE A 514 11.04 -4.39 -14.58
C ILE A 514 10.28 -4.66 -13.26
N ARG A 515 10.01 -5.93 -12.97
CA ARG A 515 9.31 -6.35 -11.73
C ARG A 515 10.16 -6.09 -10.50
N ARG A 516 11.48 -6.33 -10.55
CA ARG A 516 12.42 -5.99 -9.47
C ARG A 516 12.37 -4.49 -9.18
N GLU A 517 12.49 -3.65 -10.20
CA GLU A 517 12.43 -2.20 -10.02
C GLU A 517 11.11 -1.80 -9.36
N ARG A 518 9.98 -2.40 -9.78
CA ARG A 518 8.68 -2.19 -9.15
C ARG A 518 8.64 -2.58 -7.67
N ILE A 519 9.16 -3.76 -7.33
CA ILE A 519 9.22 -4.26 -5.95
C ILE A 519 10.02 -3.30 -5.08
N ILE A 520 11.21 -2.90 -5.52
CA ILE A 520 12.11 -2.04 -4.73
C ILE A 520 11.55 -0.62 -4.60
N GLU A 521 11.05 -0.06 -5.69
CA GLU A 521 10.55 1.32 -5.72
C GLU A 521 9.30 1.51 -4.87
N LEU A 522 8.39 0.53 -4.87
CA LEU A 522 7.10 0.57 -4.17
C LEU A 522 7.10 -0.27 -2.88
N MET A 523 8.29 -0.69 -2.40
CA MET A 523 8.44 -1.48 -1.17
C MET A 523 7.86 -0.72 0.02
N GLY A 524 7.02 -1.38 0.80
CA GLY A 524 6.37 -0.75 1.94
C GLY A 524 5.27 0.23 1.51
N GLU A 525 4.51 -0.10 0.47
CA GLU A 525 3.33 0.66 0.02
C GLU A 525 2.11 -0.24 -0.28
N GLY A 526 2.24 -1.54 -0.04
CA GLY A 526 1.12 -2.48 -0.09
C GLY A 526 0.80 -3.02 -1.49
N PHE A 527 1.73 -2.90 -2.43
CA PHE A 527 1.57 -3.45 -3.78
C PHE A 527 1.92 -4.94 -3.87
N GLY A 528 2.80 -5.46 -3.01
CA GLY A 528 3.41 -6.77 -3.17
C GLY A 528 2.40 -7.90 -3.36
N PHE A 529 1.37 -7.98 -2.51
CA PHE A 529 0.38 -9.07 -2.61
C PHE A 529 -0.46 -9.00 -3.89
N TYR A 530 -0.78 -7.80 -4.38
CA TYR A 530 -1.47 -7.63 -5.65
C TYR A 530 -0.57 -8.03 -6.81
N ASP A 531 0.71 -7.65 -6.76
CA ASP A 531 1.69 -7.91 -7.80
C ASP A 531 1.96 -9.42 -7.96
N ILE A 532 2.26 -10.15 -6.89
CA ILE A 532 2.52 -11.59 -7.00
C ILE A 532 1.28 -12.37 -7.46
N ARG A 533 0.06 -11.88 -7.16
CA ARG A 533 -1.19 -12.52 -7.57
C ARG A 533 -1.50 -12.25 -9.04
N ARG A 534 -1.38 -11.00 -9.52
CA ARG A 534 -1.60 -10.68 -10.95
C ARG A 534 -0.52 -11.26 -11.85
N TRP A 535 0.70 -11.43 -11.36
CA TRP A 535 1.78 -12.11 -12.09
C TRP A 535 1.62 -13.63 -12.12
N LYS A 536 0.72 -14.20 -11.31
CA LYS A 536 0.59 -15.64 -11.06
C LYS A 536 1.92 -16.26 -10.59
N LYS A 537 2.62 -15.53 -9.71
CA LYS A 537 3.95 -15.89 -9.15
C LYS A 537 3.96 -16.03 -7.64
N ALA A 538 2.80 -16.07 -6.99
CA ALA A 538 2.72 -16.18 -5.54
C ALA A 538 3.49 -17.39 -4.95
N PRO A 539 3.45 -18.62 -5.53
CA PRO A 539 4.26 -19.72 -5.04
C PRO A 539 5.77 -19.43 -5.00
N TRP A 540 6.31 -18.72 -5.99
CA TRP A 540 7.75 -18.44 -6.08
C TRP A 540 8.23 -17.53 -4.95
N PHE A 541 7.40 -16.57 -4.53
CA PHE A 541 7.74 -15.63 -3.46
C PHE A 541 7.38 -16.17 -2.07
N VAL A 542 6.15 -16.66 -1.90
CA VAL A 542 5.58 -16.99 -0.60
C VAL A 542 6.16 -18.29 -0.03
N ASN A 543 6.59 -19.22 -0.88
CA ASN A 543 7.15 -20.50 -0.42
C ASN A 543 8.60 -20.42 0.04
N LYS A 544 9.28 -19.29 -0.11
CA LYS A 544 10.67 -19.15 0.29
C LYS A 544 10.79 -19.19 1.81
N GLN A 545 11.75 -19.98 2.32
CA GLN A 545 12.15 -19.87 3.72
C GLN A 545 12.60 -18.44 4.03
N GLN A 546 12.01 -17.85 5.06
CA GLN A 546 12.38 -16.54 5.56
C GLN A 546 13.46 -16.69 6.63
N TYR A 547 14.61 -16.05 6.42
CA TYR A 547 15.73 -15.97 7.35
C TYR A 547 16.36 -14.57 7.31
N GLY A 548 17.12 -14.23 8.35
CA GLY A 548 17.74 -12.92 8.53
C GLY A 548 19.18 -12.85 8.01
N MET A 549 19.91 -11.82 8.42
CA MET A 549 21.31 -11.59 8.04
C MET A 549 22.27 -12.70 8.51
N TRP A 550 23.45 -12.77 7.89
CA TRP A 550 24.57 -13.56 8.42
C TRP A 550 25.06 -12.98 9.75
N ALA A 551 25.30 -13.83 10.75
CA ALA A 551 25.83 -13.45 12.05
C ALA A 551 26.57 -14.64 12.70
N SER A 552 27.51 -14.33 13.57
CA SER A 552 28.11 -15.30 14.48
C SER A 552 27.16 -15.67 15.62
N LYS A 553 27.38 -16.84 16.24
CA LYS A 553 26.63 -17.27 17.43
C LYS A 553 26.76 -16.26 18.59
N ALA A 554 27.91 -15.60 18.70
CA ALA A 554 28.14 -14.57 19.71
C ALA A 554 27.34 -13.28 19.45
N GLU A 555 27.09 -12.93 18.19
CA GLU A 555 26.27 -11.77 17.81
C GLU A 555 24.78 -12.02 18.00
N VAL A 556 24.29 -13.22 17.70
CA VAL A 556 22.88 -13.55 17.86
C VAL A 556 22.49 -13.86 19.32
N GLY A 557 23.44 -14.19 20.19
CA GLY A 557 23.17 -14.51 21.60
C GLY A 557 22.24 -15.71 21.75
N SER A 558 21.06 -15.50 22.35
CA SER A 558 20.04 -16.54 22.51
C SER A 558 19.35 -16.97 21.20
N GLY A 559 19.59 -16.24 20.10
CA GLY A 559 19.06 -16.54 18.78
C GLY A 559 19.61 -17.82 18.17
N LYS A 560 18.96 -18.29 17.11
CA LYS A 560 19.32 -19.51 16.38
C LYS A 560 19.82 -19.18 14.97
N LEU A 561 20.67 -20.05 14.43
CA LEU A 561 21.16 -19.96 13.06
C LEU A 561 20.48 -21.04 12.21
N VAL A 562 20.28 -20.77 10.91
CA VAL A 562 19.67 -21.72 9.97
C VAL A 562 20.76 -22.53 9.27
N ASN A 563 20.58 -23.85 9.23
CA ASN A 563 21.36 -24.73 8.37
C ASN A 563 20.71 -24.74 6.99
N LEU A 564 21.39 -24.21 5.98
CA LEU A 564 20.82 -24.04 4.64
C LEU A 564 20.59 -25.36 3.88
N ASN A 565 21.19 -26.47 4.33
CA ASN A 565 20.98 -27.79 3.74
C ASN A 565 19.71 -28.43 4.30
N THR A 566 19.54 -28.41 5.64
CA THR A 566 18.37 -29.00 6.30
C THR A 566 17.17 -28.04 6.35
N LYS A 567 17.41 -26.74 6.12
CA LYS A 567 16.46 -25.63 6.30
C LYS A 567 15.88 -25.52 7.71
N MET A 568 16.58 -26.06 8.71
CA MET A 568 16.16 -26.04 10.11
C MET A 568 17.11 -25.22 10.95
N ALA A 569 16.66 -24.83 12.14
CA ALA A 569 17.54 -24.24 13.15
C ALA A 569 18.60 -25.25 13.61
N ASP A 570 19.86 -24.84 13.67
CA ASP A 570 20.98 -25.71 14.02
C ASP A 570 21.85 -25.03 15.11
N ALA A 571 21.91 -25.66 16.29
CA ALA A 571 22.63 -25.14 17.44
C ALA A 571 24.15 -25.41 17.37
N THR A 572 24.60 -26.25 16.44
CA THR A 572 26.03 -26.59 16.27
C THR A 572 26.79 -25.54 15.45
N LEU A 573 26.07 -24.71 14.70
CA LEU A 573 26.65 -23.64 13.90
C LEU A 573 27.25 -22.53 14.77
N THR A 574 28.49 -22.15 14.47
CA THR A 574 29.19 -21.02 15.10
C THR A 574 28.95 -19.70 14.36
N GLU A 575 28.54 -19.77 13.09
CA GLU A 575 28.15 -18.65 12.23
C GLU A 575 27.19 -19.12 11.13
N GLY A 576 26.36 -18.21 10.61
CA GLY A 576 25.37 -18.51 9.59
C GLY A 576 24.30 -17.43 9.50
N TYR A 577 23.26 -17.65 8.68
CA TYR A 577 22.11 -16.74 8.66
C TYR A 577 21.22 -16.93 9.89
N ILE A 578 20.59 -15.85 10.36
CA ILE A 578 19.67 -15.90 11.50
C ILE A 578 18.41 -16.67 11.12
N TYR A 579 18.07 -17.70 11.90
CA TYR A 579 16.85 -18.47 11.73
C TYR A 579 15.60 -17.68 12.18
N LEU A 580 14.66 -17.48 11.26
CA LEU A 580 13.36 -16.86 11.55
C LEU A 580 12.22 -17.88 11.57
N PHE A 581 12.02 -18.61 10.48
CA PHE A 581 10.95 -19.59 10.34
C PHE A 581 11.46 -20.85 9.63
N ASN A 582 10.73 -21.96 9.77
CA ASN A 582 10.95 -23.16 8.97
C ASN A 582 10.76 -22.84 7.48
N ASP A 583 11.25 -23.73 6.62
CA ASP A 583 10.85 -23.72 5.22
C ASP A 583 9.41 -24.28 5.11
N PRO A 584 8.46 -23.51 4.54
CA PRO A 584 7.06 -23.94 4.49
C PRO A 584 6.86 -25.18 3.61
N VAL A 585 7.67 -25.38 2.57
CA VAL A 585 7.53 -26.53 1.66
C VAL A 585 8.03 -27.80 2.33
N ILE A 586 9.14 -27.74 3.07
CA ILE A 586 9.64 -28.88 3.85
C ILE A 586 8.65 -29.28 4.95
N ASP A 587 7.94 -28.31 5.55
CA ASP A 587 6.86 -28.57 6.52
C ASP A 587 5.58 -29.13 5.86
N GLY A 588 5.59 -29.45 4.56
CA GLY A 588 4.43 -29.96 3.83
C GLY A 588 3.33 -28.92 3.61
N LYS A 589 3.68 -27.63 3.69
CA LYS A 589 2.81 -26.48 3.45
C LYS A 589 3.19 -25.81 2.13
N GLY A 590 2.97 -24.50 2.03
CA GLY A 590 3.17 -23.68 0.84
C GLY A 590 1.85 -23.06 0.36
N TRP A 591 2.00 -22.20 -0.65
CA TRP A 591 0.91 -21.52 -1.34
C TRP A 591 -0.11 -22.51 -1.90
N LEU A 592 -1.39 -22.22 -1.69
CA LEU A 592 -2.51 -22.92 -2.29
C LEU A 592 -3.12 -22.06 -3.40
N ASP A 593 -3.45 -22.67 -4.55
CA ASP A 593 -4.05 -21.94 -5.68
C ASP A 593 -5.34 -21.20 -5.32
N LYS A 594 -6.11 -21.71 -4.35
CA LYS A 594 -7.30 -21.02 -3.84
C LYS A 594 -7.01 -19.60 -3.34
N TYR A 595 -5.80 -19.33 -2.82
CA TYR A 595 -5.39 -18.01 -2.32
C TYR A 595 -5.20 -16.95 -3.40
N TYR A 596 -5.27 -17.32 -4.68
CA TYR A 596 -5.38 -16.33 -5.75
C TYR A 596 -6.67 -15.54 -5.65
N LEU A 597 -7.74 -16.04 -5.02
CA LEU A 597 -8.96 -15.28 -4.74
C LEU A 597 -9.39 -15.50 -3.28
N TYR A 598 -10.13 -14.54 -2.73
CA TYR A 598 -10.60 -14.61 -1.36
C TYR A 598 -11.84 -15.49 -1.31
N MET A 599 -12.02 -16.17 -0.18
CA MET A 599 -13.24 -16.89 0.14
C MET A 599 -14.41 -15.90 0.26
N ILE A 600 -15.52 -16.16 -0.42
CA ILE A 600 -16.79 -15.48 -0.16
C ILE A 600 -17.31 -15.99 1.20
N PRO A 601 -17.70 -15.12 2.15
CA PRO A 601 -18.09 -15.59 3.46
C PRO A 601 -19.31 -16.52 3.40
N THR A 602 -19.27 -17.63 4.14
CA THR A 602 -20.30 -18.69 4.05
C THR A 602 -21.71 -18.16 4.35
N ASN A 603 -21.85 -17.23 5.30
CA ASN A 603 -23.15 -16.64 5.62
C ASN A 603 -23.78 -15.91 4.42
N ASN A 604 -22.97 -15.31 3.54
CA ASN A 604 -23.51 -14.66 2.33
C ASN A 604 -24.02 -15.69 1.31
N ILE A 605 -23.35 -16.84 1.22
CA ILE A 605 -23.78 -17.95 0.35
C ILE A 605 -25.08 -18.58 0.89
N GLU A 606 -25.21 -18.71 2.21
CA GLU A 606 -26.44 -19.18 2.85
C GLU A 606 -27.61 -18.22 2.61
N LEU A 607 -27.37 -16.90 2.68
CA LEU A 607 -28.38 -15.87 2.41
C LEU A 607 -28.77 -15.78 0.93
N ASN A 608 -27.84 -16.03 0.02
CA ASN A 608 -28.07 -16.02 -1.43
C ASN A 608 -27.51 -17.30 -2.07
N PRO A 609 -28.36 -18.34 -2.25
CA PRO A 609 -27.97 -19.61 -2.85
C PRO A 609 -27.47 -19.53 -4.30
N GLN A 610 -27.64 -18.39 -4.99
CA GLN A 610 -27.07 -18.18 -6.33
C GLN A 610 -25.58 -17.78 -6.29
N LEU A 611 -25.05 -17.41 -5.11
CA LEU A 611 -23.62 -17.16 -4.93
C LEU A 611 -22.86 -18.50 -4.90
N LYS A 612 -21.98 -18.68 -5.88
CA LYS A 612 -21.03 -19.80 -5.91
C LYS A 612 -19.71 -19.40 -5.30
N GLN A 613 -19.14 -20.26 -4.46
CA GLN A 613 -17.81 -20.07 -3.88
C GLN A 613 -16.72 -20.01 -4.96
N ASN A 614 -15.61 -19.34 -4.65
CA ASN A 614 -14.40 -19.38 -5.47
C ASN A 614 -13.72 -20.76 -5.42
N PRO A 615 -13.06 -21.21 -6.50
CA PRO A 615 -12.47 -22.54 -6.56
C PRO A 615 -11.51 -22.85 -5.40
N GLY A 616 -11.69 -24.02 -4.78
CA GLY A 616 -10.84 -24.55 -3.71
C GLY A 616 -11.16 -24.08 -2.29
N TRP A 617 -12.12 -23.16 -2.13
CA TRP A 617 -12.63 -22.72 -0.83
C TRP A 617 -13.88 -23.46 -0.38
#